data_AF-A0A3D6C6E3-F1
#
_entry.id   AF-A0A3D6C6E3-F1
#
_cell.length_a   1.000
_cell.length_b   1.000
_cell.length_c   1.000
_cell.angle_alpha   90.00
_cell.angle_beta   90.00
_cell.angle_gamma   90.00
#
_symmetry.space_group_name_H-M   'P 1'
#
loop_
_entity.id
_entity.type
_entity.pdbx_description
1 polymer ?
#
loop_
_entity_poly.entity_id
_entity_poly.type
_entity_poly.pdbx_seq_one_letter_code
_entity_poly.pdbx_strand_id
1 'polypeptide(L)'
;VRFIEYMPMGDSDVEKQQQMLTREIQDRIIAAHGPLSPVEREKNDGPAKKFSLENARGILGFITPVSSHFCSECNRLRLTSRGTLRPCLLKNYETDILKPLRDGANDDALKQIMIDALT
;
A
#
# COMPACT_ATOMS: atom_id res chain seq x y z
N VAL A 1 -3.45 -1.42 -15.50
CA VAL A 1 -2.98 -0.09 -15.04
C VAL A 1 -3.44 0.12 -13.61
N ARG A 2 -2.69 0.83 -12.76
CA ARG A 2 -3.13 1.17 -11.39
C ARG A 2 -3.04 2.66 -11.15
N PHE A 3 -4.15 3.25 -10.69
CA PHE A 3 -4.21 4.62 -10.21
C PHE A 3 -4.04 4.61 -8.69
N ILE A 4 -3.15 5.44 -8.18
CA ILE A 4 -2.85 5.55 -6.75
C ILE A 4 -3.10 7.00 -6.38
N GLU A 5 -3.97 7.25 -5.38
CA GLU A 5 -4.16 8.63 -4.93
C GLU A 5 -2.84 9.16 -4.38
N TYR A 6 -2.54 10.39 -4.77
CA TYR A 6 -1.37 11.08 -4.27
C TYR A 6 -1.54 11.32 -2.76
N MET A 7 -0.61 10.77 -1.97
CA MET A 7 -0.53 11.01 -0.54
C MET A 7 0.58 12.03 -0.29
N PRO A 8 0.25 13.27 0.11
CA PRO A 8 1.26 14.27 0.43
C PRO A 8 2.07 13.78 1.64
N MET A 9 3.39 13.72 1.50
CA MET A 9 4.32 13.28 2.54
C MET A 9 5.43 14.32 2.71
N GLY A 10 5.74 14.68 3.95
CA GLY A 10 6.73 15.72 4.27
C GLY A 10 6.20 17.13 3.97
N ASP A 11 7.10 18.05 3.62
CA ASP A 11 6.80 19.45 3.28
C ASP A 11 6.27 19.59 1.83
N SER A 12 5.29 18.76 1.45
CA SER A 12 4.69 18.85 0.12
C SER A 12 3.60 19.91 0.09
N ASP A 13 3.81 20.98 -0.69
CA ASP A 13 2.86 22.08 -0.91
C ASP A 13 1.70 21.73 -1.87
N VAL A 14 1.43 20.44 -2.09
CA VAL A 14 0.30 20.03 -2.94
C VAL A 14 -0.99 20.29 -2.16
N GLU A 15 -1.61 21.43 -2.46
CA GLU A 15 -2.92 21.77 -1.94
C GLU A 15 -3.92 20.66 -2.24
N LYS A 16 -4.78 20.32 -1.26
CA LYS A 16 -5.82 19.29 -1.41
C LYS A 16 -6.70 19.48 -2.65
N GLN A 17 -6.84 20.72 -3.14
CA GLN A 17 -7.63 21.06 -4.31
C GLN A 17 -7.00 20.63 -5.64
N GLN A 18 -5.70 20.35 -5.68
CA GLN A 18 -5.00 19.86 -6.88
C GLN A 18 -4.99 18.32 -6.97
N GLN A 19 -5.53 17.63 -5.96
CA GLN A 19 -5.54 16.17 -5.92
C GLN A 19 -6.80 15.61 -6.59
N MET A 20 -6.61 14.92 -7.71
CA MET A 20 -7.68 14.11 -8.30
C MET A 20 -7.89 12.85 -7.45
N LEU A 21 -9.05 12.77 -6.80
CA LEU A 21 -9.45 11.58 -6.04
C LEU A 21 -9.84 10.44 -6.99
N THR A 22 -9.81 9.21 -6.47
CA THR A 22 -10.18 8.02 -7.24
C THR A 22 -11.56 8.14 -7.89
N ARG A 23 -12.53 8.73 -7.19
CA ARG A 23 -13.89 8.90 -7.70
C ARG A 23 -13.92 9.73 -8.99
N GLU A 24 -13.19 10.84 -9.02
CA GLU A 24 -13.13 11.70 -10.20
C GLU A 24 -12.48 10.97 -11.40
N ILE A 25 -11.44 10.17 -11.13
CA ILE A 25 -10.79 9.35 -12.16
C ILE A 25 -11.78 8.31 -12.71
N GLN A 26 -12.54 7.64 -11.83
CA GLN A 26 -13.57 6.68 -12.23
C GLN A 26 -14.66 7.34 -13.08
N ASP A 27 -15.17 8.51 -12.67
CA ASP A 27 -16.21 9.23 -13.40
C ASP A 27 -15.75 9.61 -14.82
N ARG A 28 -14.51 10.08 -14.98
CA ARG A 28 -13.93 10.38 -16.29
C ARG A 28 -13.78 9.14 -17.16
N ILE A 29 -13.34 8.01 -16.58
CA ILE A 29 -13.21 6.74 -17.30
C ILE A 29 -14.59 6.24 -17.74
N ILE A 30 -15.59 6.31 -16.86
CA ILE A 30 -16.96 5.88 -17.16
C ILE A 30 -17.55 6.71 -18.30
N ALA A 31 -17.38 8.03 -18.26
CA ALA A 31 -17.86 8.93 -19.30
C ALA A 31 -17.22 8.66 -20.67
N ALA A 32 -15.94 8.26 -20.71
CA ALA A 32 -15.20 8.04 -21.95
C ALA A 32 -15.28 6.60 -22.50
N HIS A 33 -15.44 5.60 -21.62
CA HIS A 33 -15.23 4.19 -21.96
C HIS A 33 -16.35 3.25 -21.50
N GLY A 34 -17.38 3.75 -20.83
CA GLY A 34 -18.49 2.94 -20.32
C GLY A 34 -18.28 2.44 -18.89
N PRO A 35 -19.24 1.68 -18.34
CA PRO A 35 -19.29 1.35 -16.92
C PRO A 35 -18.13 0.44 -16.48
N LEU A 36 -17.71 0.64 -15.23
CA LEU A 36 -16.71 -0.20 -14.56
C LEU A 36 -17.39 -1.37 -13.84
N SER A 37 -16.98 -2.59 -14.17
CA SER A 37 -17.45 -3.81 -13.50
C SER A 37 -16.45 -4.24 -12.43
N PRO A 38 -16.86 -4.45 -11.17
CA PRO A 38 -15.95 -4.88 -10.11
C PRO A 38 -15.39 -6.28 -10.41
N VAL A 39 -14.12 -6.49 -10.06
CA VAL A 39 -13.44 -7.78 -10.21
C VAL A 39 -12.98 -8.26 -8.84
N GLU A 40 -13.19 -9.55 -8.58
CA GLU A 40 -12.83 -10.18 -7.31
C GLU A 40 -11.34 -10.01 -7.00
N ARG A 41 -11.05 -9.73 -5.73
CA ARG A 41 -9.69 -9.55 -5.23
C ARG A 41 -9.08 -10.91 -4.90
N GLU A 42 -7.85 -11.10 -5.33
CA GLU A 42 -7.01 -12.21 -4.91
C GLU A 42 -6.17 -11.81 -3.70
N LYS A 43 -5.70 -12.82 -2.95
CA LYS A 43 -4.89 -12.64 -1.73
C LYS A 43 -3.66 -11.74 -1.94
N ASN A 44 -3.09 -11.73 -3.15
CA ASN A 44 -1.85 -11.02 -3.47
C ASN A 44 -2.06 -9.70 -4.22
N ASP A 45 -3.29 -9.21 -4.36
CA ASP A 45 -3.58 -7.95 -5.06
C ASP A 45 -3.21 -6.68 -4.26
N GLY A 46 -2.84 -6.85 -3.00
CA GLY A 46 -2.60 -5.73 -2.10
C GLY A 46 -3.88 -4.87 -1.93
N PRO A 47 -3.76 -3.54 -1.75
CA PRO A 47 -4.89 -2.67 -1.44
C PRO A 47 -5.72 -2.25 -2.66
N ALA A 48 -5.43 -2.74 -3.86
CA ALA A 48 -6.10 -2.30 -5.07
C ALA A 48 -7.52 -2.83 -5.17
N LYS A 49 -8.50 -1.94 -5.38
CA LYS A 49 -9.85 -2.31 -5.84
C LYS A 49 -9.81 -2.46 -7.35
N LYS A 50 -10.17 -3.63 -7.87
CA LYS A 50 -10.03 -3.99 -9.29
C LYS A 50 -11.35 -3.84 -10.04
N PHE A 51 -11.26 -3.35 -11.27
CA PHE A 51 -12.39 -3.17 -12.18
C PHE A 51 -12.01 -3.53 -13.62
N SER A 52 -12.95 -4.09 -14.37
CA SER A 52 -12.86 -4.28 -15.81
C SER A 52 -13.74 -3.28 -16.55
N LEU A 53 -13.39 -3.02 -17.81
CA LEU A 53 -14.20 -2.30 -18.78
C LEU A 53 -14.69 -3.29 -19.83
N GLU A 54 -15.88 -3.07 -20.37
CA GLU A 54 -16.40 -3.90 -21.45
C GLU A 54 -15.45 -3.87 -22.66
N ASN A 55 -15.20 -5.03 -23.27
CA ASN A 55 -14.28 -5.20 -24.40
C ASN A 55 -12.81 -4.83 -24.14
N ALA A 56 -12.43 -4.48 -22.91
CA ALA A 56 -11.05 -4.24 -22.53
C ALA A 56 -10.35 -5.54 -22.14
N ARG A 57 -9.13 -5.75 -22.66
CA ARG A 57 -8.29 -6.91 -22.31
C ARG A 57 -7.65 -6.83 -20.92
N GLY A 58 -7.72 -5.66 -20.27
CA GLY A 58 -6.96 -5.36 -19.06
C GLY A 58 -7.84 -4.97 -17.87
N ILE A 59 -7.22 -5.00 -16.69
CA ILE A 59 -7.85 -4.60 -15.43
C ILE A 59 -7.29 -3.25 -14.96
N LEU A 60 -8.19 -2.41 -14.46
CA LEU A 60 -7.89 -1.17 -13.78
C LEU A 60 -7.89 -1.42 -12.27
N GLY A 61 -6.85 -0.94 -11.59
CA GLY A 61 -6.79 -0.98 -10.13
C GLY A 61 -6.79 0.44 -9.56
N PHE A 62 -7.53 0.65 -8.48
CA PHE A 62 -7.54 1.91 -7.74
C PHE A 62 -7.06 1.68 -6.30
N ILE A 63 -6.04 2.42 -5.89
CA ILE A 63 -5.46 2.38 -4.55
C ILE A 63 -5.74 3.73 -3.89
N THR A 64 -6.49 3.71 -2.79
CA THR A 64 -7.13 4.88 -2.16
C THR A 64 -6.56 5.18 -0.77
N PRO A 65 -5.26 5.50 -0.64
CA PRO A 65 -4.61 5.68 0.66
C PRO A 65 -5.13 6.90 1.43
N VAL A 66 -5.81 7.84 0.78
CA VAL A 66 -6.34 9.07 1.40
C VAL A 66 -7.85 8.96 1.61
N SER A 67 -8.60 8.61 0.57
CA SER A 67 -10.08 8.60 0.63
C SER A 67 -10.67 7.35 1.29
N SER A 68 -9.95 6.22 1.29
CA SER A 68 -10.44 4.93 1.83
C SER A 68 -9.26 4.09 2.36
N HIS A 69 -8.76 4.46 3.53
CA HIS A 69 -7.65 3.79 4.22
C HIS A 69 -7.81 2.25 4.29
N PHE A 70 -6.70 1.53 4.14
CA PHE A 70 -6.64 0.07 4.11
C PHE A 70 -5.68 -0.52 5.17
N CYS A 71 -5.43 0.23 6.25
CA CYS A 71 -4.50 -0.19 7.31
C CYS A 71 -4.96 -1.45 8.04
N SER A 72 -6.27 -1.65 8.19
CA SER A 72 -6.85 -2.84 8.85
C SER A 72 -6.56 -4.16 8.11
N GLU A 73 -6.36 -4.10 6.81
CA GLU A 73 -6.02 -5.27 5.96
C GLU A 73 -4.51 -5.36 5.68
N CYS A 74 -3.69 -4.45 6.24
CA CYS A 74 -2.28 -4.38 5.90
C CYS A 74 -1.48 -5.49 6.59
N ASN A 75 -0.79 -6.30 5.79
CA ASN A 75 0.05 -7.42 6.22
C ASN A 75 1.53 -7.23 5.84
N ARG A 76 1.99 -5.98 5.68
CA ARG A 76 3.34 -5.66 5.19
C ARG A 76 4.30 -5.29 6.32
N LEU A 77 5.33 -6.12 6.50
CA LEU A 77 6.54 -5.79 7.25
C LEU A 77 7.65 -5.41 6.26
N ARG A 78 8.41 -4.35 6.54
CA ARG A 78 9.51 -3.89 5.68
C ARG A 78 10.85 -4.09 6.38
N LEU A 79 11.85 -4.53 5.63
CA LEU A 79 13.26 -4.43 6.01
C LEU A 79 13.85 -3.21 5.31
N THR A 80 14.40 -2.26 6.08
CA THR A 80 15.08 -1.09 5.53
C THR A 80 16.46 -1.46 5.01
N SER A 81 17.07 -0.59 4.19
CA SER A 81 18.46 -0.74 3.74
C SER A 81 19.49 -0.70 4.88
N ARG A 82 19.11 -0.18 6.06
CA ARG A 82 19.95 -0.18 7.26
C ARG A 82 19.88 -1.49 8.04
N GLY A 83 18.99 -2.40 7.67
CA GLY A 83 18.77 -3.65 8.38
C GLY A 83 17.84 -3.53 9.59
N THR A 84 16.90 -2.60 9.55
CA THR A 84 15.86 -2.44 10.58
C THR A 84 14.49 -2.88 10.03
N LEU A 85 13.65 -3.44 10.90
CA LEU A 85 12.26 -3.76 10.62
C LEU A 85 11.37 -2.55 10.81
N ARG A 86 10.43 -2.33 9.89
CA ARG A 86 9.46 -1.23 9.93
C ARG A 86 8.05 -1.76 9.63
N PRO A 87 7.14 -1.83 10.63
CA PRO A 87 5.80 -2.40 10.46
C PRO A 87 4.85 -1.47 9.69
N CYS A 88 5.12 -0.16 9.66
CA CYS A 88 4.29 0.82 8.95
C CYS A 88 5.14 1.76 8.10
N LEU A 89 4.69 2.04 6.87
CA LEU A 89 5.37 2.97 5.97
C LEU A 89 5.48 4.38 6.58
N LEU A 90 4.46 4.79 7.35
CA LEU A 90 4.30 6.17 7.81
C LEU A 90 4.73 6.40 9.26
N LYS A 91 4.98 5.33 10.04
CA LYS A 91 5.51 5.46 11.41
C LYS A 91 7.03 5.41 11.40
N ASN A 92 7.66 6.24 12.22
CA ASN A 92 9.12 6.30 12.35
C ASN A 92 9.71 5.23 13.29
N TYR A 93 8.88 4.34 13.84
CA TYR A 93 9.34 3.24 14.67
C TYR A 93 10.05 2.18 13.82
N GLU A 94 11.24 1.78 14.26
CA GLU A 94 12.07 0.77 13.62
C GLU A 94 12.76 -0.12 14.67
N THR A 95 12.88 -1.40 14.36
CA THR A 95 13.52 -2.41 15.22
C THR A 95 14.77 -2.96 14.55
N ASP A 96 15.94 -2.91 15.19
CA ASP A 96 17.17 -3.47 14.62
C ASP A 96 17.14 -5.01 14.63
N ILE A 97 17.21 -5.62 13.45
CA ILE A 97 17.32 -7.07 13.29
C ILE A 97 18.71 -7.48 12.79
N LEU A 98 19.45 -6.56 12.17
CA LEU A 98 20.74 -6.83 11.56
C LEU A 98 21.83 -7.05 12.60
N LYS A 99 21.84 -6.28 13.68
CA LYS A 99 22.82 -6.46 14.75
C LYS A 99 22.67 -7.84 15.42
N PRO A 100 21.49 -8.25 15.94
CA PRO A 100 21.30 -9.60 16.48
C PRO A 100 21.70 -10.70 15.50
N LEU A 101 21.33 -10.56 14.22
CA LEU A 101 21.71 -11.52 13.18
C LEU A 101 23.24 -11.64 13.02
N ARG A 102 23.96 -10.51 13.00
CA ARG A 102 25.43 -10.49 12.90
C ARG A 102 26.13 -11.00 14.15
N ASP A 103 25.50 -10.82 15.31
CA ASP A 103 25.98 -11.32 16.60
C ASP A 103 25.70 -12.83 16.79
N GLY A 104 25.09 -13.49 15.79
CA GLY A 104 24.87 -14.94 15.79
C GLY A 104 23.56 -15.39 16.44
N ALA A 105 22.56 -14.52 16.53
CA ALA A 105 21.22 -14.90 16.99
C ALA A 105 20.64 -16.05 16.16
N ASN A 106 20.01 -17.01 16.84
CA ASN A 106 19.33 -18.13 16.17
C ASN A 106 17.95 -17.70 15.63
N ASP A 107 17.33 -18.59 14.84
CA ASP A 107 16.05 -18.33 14.19
C ASP A 107 14.92 -18.01 15.19
N ASP A 108 14.91 -18.63 16.37
CA ASP A 108 13.91 -18.37 17.41
C ASP A 108 14.03 -16.95 17.98
N ALA A 109 15.26 -16.49 18.23
CA ALA A 109 15.51 -15.12 18.68
C ALA A 109 15.13 -14.09 17.60
N LEU A 110 15.48 -14.35 16.34
CA LEU A 110 15.10 -13.49 15.21
C LEU A 110 13.58 -13.46 15.00
N LYS A 111 12.91 -14.59 15.13
CA LYS A 111 11.46 -14.70 15.08
C LYS A 111 10.80 -13.87 16.17
N GLN A 112 11.33 -13.91 17.40
CA GLN A 112 10.79 -13.10 18.49
C GLN A 112 10.93 -11.61 18.20
N ILE A 113 12.10 -11.17 17.69
CA ILE A 113 12.32 -9.77 17.25
C ILE A 113 11.30 -9.36 16.18
N MET A 114 11.00 -10.24 15.22
CA MET A 114 9.99 -9.97 14.20
C MET A 114 8.57 -9.84 14.78
N ILE A 115 8.21 -10.64 15.78
CA ILE A 115 6.91 -10.56 16.46
C ILE A 115 6.81 -9.26 17.27
N ASP A 116 7.85 -8.91 18.03
CA ASP A 116 7.89 -7.70 18.86
C ASP A 116 7.86 -6.43 17.99
N ALA A 117 8.35 -6.48 16.76
CA ALA A 117 8.24 -5.38 15.81
C ALA A 117 6.81 -5.12 15.31
N LEU A 118 5.86 -6.03 15.55
CA LEU A 118 4.45 -5.90 15.12
C LEU A 118 3.53 -5.29 16.21
N THR A 119 3.96 -5.27 17.47
CA THR A 119 3.25 -4.67 18.61
C THR A 119 3.57 -3.20 18.80
#